data_AF-A0A831JUT2-F1
#
_entry.id   AF-A0A831JUT2-F1
#
_cell.length_a   1.000
_cell.length_b   1.000
_cell.length_c   1.000
_cell.angle_alpha   90.00
_cell.angle_beta   90.00
_cell.angle_gamma   90.00
#
_symmetry.space_group_name_H-M   'P 1'
#
loop_
_entity.id
_entity.type
_entity.pdbx_description
1 polymer ?
#
loop_
_entity_poly.entity_id
_entity_poly.type
_entity_poly.pdbx_seq_one_letter_code
_entity_poly.pdbx_strand_id
1 'polypeptide(L)'
;SFITTSIISMILGTAVGTASTIGIVIMGLAHGFGYPLPIVAGAVISGSFIGDRTSPLAGNVILLSDMGEIEQYNVLKSLFKTAIPTYILTGLLYYLLSLHINISSPYTFDNLAAIILKNYKINFFLFLAPIMIITLAFFRIPTKINLSIAVLLSYFVSLLNGYNLIDSLKVIMMGNVSNIPEFKSFFSGGGMVSIFPMIGVVTFATALSGILEGTGIIKAVFKKAQKIKNPKIAYLVTMLLSTLMAVITCNQALSVILPSRIMLEVFRNLNVKSDMMVRAIADSGMILAGIIPWNLAAMFLSAVLGVKVIDYLPYAYLNLLFPILSILIVFIESNKQYSNVLMEEF
;
A
#
# COMPACT_ATOMS: atom_id res chain seq x y z
N SER A 1 9.87 -12.00 -3.02
CA SER A 1 9.36 -10.71 -2.49
C SER A 1 7.88 -10.51 -2.78
N PHE A 2 7.50 -10.21 -4.03
CA PHE A 2 6.12 -9.89 -4.43
C PHE A 2 5.05 -10.84 -3.88
N ILE A 3 5.18 -12.15 -4.13
CA ILE A 3 4.20 -13.16 -3.70
C ILE A 3 4.08 -13.19 -2.17
N THR A 4 5.22 -13.28 -1.47
CA THR A 4 5.26 -13.31 0.00
C THR A 4 4.59 -12.08 0.61
N THR A 5 4.93 -10.88 0.11
CA THR A 5 4.30 -9.64 0.58
C THR A 5 2.81 -9.58 0.25
N SER A 6 2.38 -10.18 -0.86
CA SER A 6 0.96 -10.19 -1.24
C SER A 6 0.14 -11.07 -0.31
N ILE A 7 0.65 -12.26 0.05
CA ILE A 7 0.00 -13.18 0.98
C ILE A 7 -0.14 -12.52 2.36
N ILE A 8 0.98 -11.96 2.88
CA ILE A 8 0.97 -11.29 4.17
C ILE A 8 0.06 -10.06 4.14
N SER A 9 0.08 -9.29 3.05
CA SER A 9 -0.83 -8.15 2.90
C SER A 9 -2.29 -8.54 2.89
N MET A 10 -2.67 -9.63 2.23
CA MET A 10 -4.06 -10.11 2.27
C MET A 10 -4.52 -10.42 3.70
N ILE A 11 -3.62 -10.91 4.56
CA ILE A 11 -3.90 -11.20 5.97
C ILE A 11 -3.97 -9.90 6.79
N LEU A 12 -3.04 -8.96 6.58
CA LEU A 12 -2.99 -7.73 7.37
C LEU A 12 -4.00 -6.66 6.92
N GLY A 13 -4.39 -6.66 5.64
CA GLY A 13 -5.25 -5.64 5.04
C GLY A 13 -4.62 -4.25 4.93
N THR A 14 -3.29 -4.15 4.96
CA THR A 14 -2.60 -2.85 4.91
C THR A 14 -1.25 -2.93 4.19
N ALA A 15 -1.01 -1.95 3.31
CA ALA A 15 0.28 -1.84 2.63
C ALA A 15 1.41 -1.46 3.60
N VAL A 16 1.17 -0.45 4.44
CA VAL A 16 2.16 0.06 5.40
C VAL A 16 2.51 -1.00 6.44
N GLY A 17 1.51 -1.68 7.02
CA GLY A 17 1.79 -2.74 8.00
C GLY A 17 2.57 -3.92 7.40
N THR A 18 2.30 -4.27 6.14
CA THR A 18 3.02 -5.35 5.45
C THR A 18 4.47 -4.98 5.16
N ALA A 19 4.70 -3.79 4.61
CA ALA A 19 6.05 -3.31 4.32
C ALA A 19 6.88 -3.16 5.60
N SER A 20 6.28 -2.66 6.69
CA SER A 20 6.95 -2.49 7.98
C SER A 20 7.25 -3.80 8.72
N THR A 21 6.72 -4.92 8.28
CA THR A 21 6.93 -6.22 8.93
C THR A 21 7.79 -7.12 8.05
N ILE A 22 7.17 -7.84 7.12
CA ILE A 22 7.88 -8.75 6.23
C ILE A 22 8.70 -8.01 5.17
N GLY A 23 8.31 -6.78 4.81
CA GLY A 23 9.02 -5.96 3.84
C GLY A 23 10.44 -5.62 4.29
N ILE A 24 10.62 -5.14 5.53
CA ILE A 24 11.94 -4.84 6.11
C ILE A 24 12.84 -6.09 6.09
N VAL A 25 12.29 -7.26 6.45
CA VAL A 25 13.03 -8.53 6.43
C VAL A 25 13.50 -8.88 5.02
N ILE A 26 12.61 -8.78 4.03
CA ILE A 26 12.93 -9.04 2.63
C ILE A 26 14.00 -8.07 2.12
N MET A 27 13.92 -6.80 2.50
CA MET A 27 14.90 -5.78 2.13
C MET A 27 16.29 -6.09 2.73
N GLY A 28 16.35 -6.51 4.00
CA GLY A 28 17.60 -6.92 4.65
C GLY A 28 18.25 -8.14 3.99
N LEU A 29 17.44 -9.16 3.65
CA LEU A 29 17.92 -10.33 2.91
C LEU A 29 18.41 -9.96 1.51
N ALA A 30 17.66 -9.11 0.79
CA ALA A 30 18.06 -8.64 -0.53
C ALA A 30 19.42 -7.94 -0.51
N HIS A 31 19.66 -7.08 0.48
CA HIS A 31 20.97 -6.46 0.65
C HIS A 31 22.07 -7.46 0.94
N GLY A 32 21.82 -8.41 1.85
CA GLY A 32 22.77 -9.47 2.19
C GLY A 32 23.17 -10.31 0.99
N PHE A 33 22.21 -10.63 0.12
CA PHE A 33 22.45 -11.39 -1.10
C PHE A 33 22.88 -10.52 -2.30
N GLY A 34 23.04 -9.19 -2.15
CA GLY A 34 23.47 -8.31 -3.23
C GLY A 34 22.43 -8.03 -4.32
N TYR A 35 21.14 -8.17 -4.03
CA TYR A 35 20.07 -7.79 -4.95
C TYR A 35 19.94 -6.26 -5.07
N PRO A 36 19.61 -5.72 -6.26
CA PRO A 36 19.29 -4.32 -6.41
C PRO A 36 18.07 -3.93 -5.57
N LEU A 37 18.31 -3.14 -4.53
CA LEU A 37 17.29 -2.72 -3.57
C LEU A 37 16.09 -2.01 -4.20
N PRO A 38 16.24 -1.15 -5.24
CA PRO A 38 15.09 -0.53 -5.89
C PRO A 38 14.11 -1.54 -6.51
N ILE A 39 14.63 -2.62 -7.09
CA ILE A 39 13.82 -3.69 -7.69
C ILE A 39 13.05 -4.42 -6.59
N VAL A 40 13.75 -4.79 -5.51
CA VAL A 40 13.13 -5.52 -4.39
C VAL A 40 12.10 -4.66 -3.67
N ALA A 41 12.37 -3.37 -3.47
CA ALA A 41 11.42 -2.43 -2.91
C ALA A 41 10.16 -2.30 -3.78
N GLY A 42 10.31 -2.19 -5.11
CA GLY A 42 9.19 -2.20 -6.05
C GLY A 42 8.33 -3.47 -5.92
N ALA A 43 8.98 -4.63 -5.78
CA ALA A 43 8.31 -5.92 -5.55
C ALA A 43 7.59 -6.00 -4.21
N VAL A 44 8.20 -5.51 -3.14
CA VAL A 44 7.60 -5.45 -1.80
C VAL A 44 6.38 -4.53 -1.81
N ILE A 45 6.50 -3.33 -2.37
CA ILE A 45 5.41 -2.35 -2.46
C ILE A 45 4.26 -2.91 -3.30
N SER A 46 4.58 -3.48 -4.46
CA SER A 46 3.59 -4.13 -5.33
C SER A 46 2.78 -5.18 -4.59
N GLY A 47 3.43 -6.04 -3.78
CA GLY A 47 2.70 -7.05 -3.03
C GLY A 47 1.96 -6.47 -1.81
N SER A 48 2.56 -5.50 -1.12
CA SER A 48 1.94 -4.80 0.00
C SER A 48 0.61 -4.14 -0.38
N PHE A 49 0.49 -3.61 -1.59
CA PHE A 49 -0.74 -2.96 -2.03
C PHE A 49 -1.86 -3.93 -2.47
N ILE A 50 -1.58 -5.22 -2.67
CA ILE A 50 -2.61 -6.21 -3.01
C ILE A 50 -3.65 -6.33 -1.88
N GLY A 51 -3.20 -6.54 -0.64
CA GLY A 51 -4.11 -6.65 0.49
C GLY A 51 -4.71 -5.31 0.88
N ASP A 52 -3.96 -4.22 0.76
CA ASP A 52 -4.47 -2.86 0.98
C ASP A 52 -5.67 -2.53 0.09
N ARG A 53 -5.63 -3.00 -1.16
CA ARG A 53 -6.71 -2.82 -2.14
C ARG A 53 -7.79 -3.89 -2.03
N THR A 54 -7.46 -5.14 -1.76
CA THR A 54 -8.34 -6.30 -2.06
C THR A 54 -8.59 -7.22 -0.86
N SER A 55 -8.02 -6.95 0.31
CA SER A 55 -8.33 -7.71 1.52
C SER A 55 -9.70 -7.33 2.09
N PRO A 56 -10.51 -8.28 2.57
CA PRO A 56 -11.71 -7.98 3.34
C PRO A 56 -11.41 -7.28 4.68
N LEU A 57 -10.17 -7.29 5.14
CA LEU A 57 -9.75 -6.61 6.38
C LEU A 57 -9.22 -5.20 6.13
N ALA A 58 -9.10 -4.79 4.87
CA ALA A 58 -8.56 -3.49 4.53
C ALA A 58 -9.55 -2.36 4.83
N GLY A 59 -9.09 -1.37 5.59
CA GLY A 59 -9.86 -0.14 5.85
C GLY A 59 -10.24 0.58 4.55
N ASN A 60 -9.42 0.49 3.52
CA ASN A 60 -9.70 1.05 2.18
C ASN A 60 -10.88 0.35 1.48
N VAL A 61 -11.08 -0.95 1.69
CA VAL A 61 -12.23 -1.68 1.14
C VAL A 61 -13.51 -1.28 1.87
N ILE A 62 -13.45 -1.11 3.20
CA ILE A 62 -14.57 -0.58 3.99
C ILE A 62 -14.92 0.85 3.50
N LEU A 63 -13.91 1.70 3.33
CA LEU A 63 -14.10 3.06 2.82
C LEU A 63 -14.73 3.08 1.41
N LEU A 64 -14.31 2.18 0.51
CA LEU A 64 -14.94 2.06 -0.82
C LEU A 64 -16.39 1.59 -0.72
N SER A 65 -16.70 0.68 0.20
CA SER A 65 -18.06 0.20 0.48
C SER A 65 -18.97 1.34 0.91
N ASP A 66 -18.52 2.13 1.89
CA ASP A 66 -19.25 3.27 2.44
C ASP A 66 -19.45 4.36 1.39
N MET A 67 -18.40 4.72 0.66
CA MET A 67 -18.44 5.78 -0.34
C MET A 67 -19.19 5.39 -1.63
N GLY A 68 -19.23 4.09 -1.94
CA GLY A 68 -19.96 3.55 -3.08
C GLY A 68 -21.42 3.21 -2.77
N GLU A 69 -21.81 3.28 -1.49
CA GLU A 69 -23.13 2.86 -0.97
C GLU A 69 -23.51 1.43 -1.44
N ILE A 70 -22.56 0.51 -1.38
CA ILE A 70 -22.73 -0.91 -1.76
C ILE A 70 -22.09 -1.83 -0.73
N GLU A 71 -22.57 -3.07 -0.65
CA GLU A 71 -22.00 -4.07 0.25
C GLU A 71 -20.54 -4.40 -0.07
N GLN A 72 -19.77 -4.66 1.00
CA GLN A 72 -18.34 -4.98 0.91
C GLN A 72 -18.06 -6.17 0.00
N TYR A 73 -18.96 -7.16 -0.01
CA TYR A 73 -18.88 -8.32 -0.89
C TYR A 73 -18.88 -7.92 -2.38
N ASN A 74 -19.76 -7.00 -2.77
CA ASN A 74 -19.86 -6.52 -4.15
C ASN A 74 -18.64 -5.69 -4.56
N VAL A 75 -18.10 -4.90 -3.62
CA VAL A 75 -16.81 -4.21 -3.80
C VAL A 75 -15.72 -5.23 -4.11
N LEU A 76 -15.51 -6.22 -3.23
CA LEU A 76 -14.47 -7.23 -3.40
C LEU A 76 -14.61 -7.99 -4.72
N LYS A 77 -15.83 -8.47 -5.03
CA LYS A 77 -16.13 -9.17 -6.29
C LYS A 77 -15.74 -8.32 -7.51
N SER A 78 -16.02 -7.01 -7.46
CA SER A 78 -15.63 -6.06 -8.50
C SER A 78 -14.10 -5.90 -8.58
N LEU A 79 -13.43 -5.72 -7.44
CA LEU A 79 -11.99 -5.52 -7.37
C LEU A 79 -11.18 -6.72 -7.85
N PHE A 80 -11.65 -7.95 -7.63
CA PHE A 80 -10.98 -9.17 -8.10
C PHE A 80 -10.93 -9.28 -9.63
N LYS A 81 -11.88 -8.67 -10.36
CA LYS A 81 -11.91 -8.66 -11.83
C LYS A 81 -10.62 -8.10 -12.43
N THR A 82 -10.09 -7.03 -11.84
CA THR A 82 -8.84 -6.39 -12.27
C THR A 82 -7.63 -6.85 -11.46
N ALA A 83 -7.83 -7.31 -10.21
CA ALA A 83 -6.73 -7.80 -9.37
C ALA A 83 -6.08 -9.07 -9.93
N ILE A 84 -6.86 -10.07 -10.31
CA ILE A 84 -6.33 -11.36 -10.79
C ILE A 84 -5.44 -11.19 -12.03
N PRO A 85 -5.89 -10.56 -13.15
CA PRO A 85 -5.05 -10.41 -14.33
C PRO A 85 -3.80 -9.56 -14.04
N THR A 86 -3.94 -8.50 -13.22
CA THR A 86 -2.80 -7.65 -12.85
C THR A 86 -1.79 -8.38 -11.98
N TYR A 87 -2.24 -9.20 -11.05
CA TYR A 87 -1.40 -10.01 -10.17
C TYR A 87 -0.58 -11.03 -10.97
N ILE A 88 -1.22 -11.74 -11.89
CA ILE A 88 -0.55 -12.73 -12.74
C ILE A 88 0.50 -12.06 -13.62
N LEU A 89 0.14 -10.96 -14.29
CA LEU A 89 1.07 -10.24 -15.16
C LEU A 89 2.25 -9.66 -14.38
N THR A 90 1.99 -9.08 -13.21
CA THR A 90 3.04 -8.56 -12.32
C THR A 90 3.99 -9.67 -11.87
N GLY A 91 3.45 -10.82 -11.46
CA GLY A 91 4.26 -11.98 -11.07
C GLY A 91 5.14 -12.48 -12.22
N LEU A 92 4.59 -12.53 -13.44
CA LEU A 92 5.33 -12.89 -14.64
C LEU A 92 6.46 -11.89 -14.93
N LEU A 93 6.20 -10.58 -14.82
CA LEU A 93 7.24 -9.56 -15.04
C LEU A 93 8.38 -9.68 -14.03
N TYR A 94 8.08 -9.90 -12.74
CA TYR A 94 9.13 -10.13 -11.74
C TYR A 94 9.89 -11.43 -11.99
N TYR A 95 9.21 -12.49 -12.42
CA TYR A 95 9.85 -13.75 -12.79
C TYR A 95 10.82 -13.54 -13.96
N LEU A 96 10.37 -12.92 -15.06
CA LEU A 96 11.21 -12.62 -16.22
C LEU A 96 12.38 -11.69 -15.86
N LEU A 97 12.14 -10.68 -15.03
CA LEU A 97 13.20 -9.79 -14.54
C LEU A 97 14.24 -10.58 -13.73
N SER A 98 13.81 -11.52 -12.89
CA SER A 98 14.71 -12.31 -12.05
C SER A 98 15.70 -13.16 -12.86
N LEU A 99 15.34 -13.58 -14.08
CA LEU A 99 16.23 -14.33 -14.98
C LEU A 99 17.40 -13.48 -15.51
N HIS A 100 17.29 -12.16 -15.46
CA HIS A 100 18.27 -11.21 -15.99
C HIS A 100 19.08 -10.51 -14.88
N ILE A 101 18.74 -10.75 -13.60
CA ILE A 101 19.48 -10.17 -12.47
C ILE A 101 20.71 -11.03 -12.22
N ASN A 102 21.88 -10.51 -12.61
CA ASN A 102 23.15 -11.08 -12.22
C ASN A 102 23.45 -10.69 -10.77
N ILE A 103 23.37 -11.66 -9.87
CA ILE A 103 23.64 -11.45 -8.45
C ILE A 103 25.12 -11.65 -8.20
N SER A 104 25.85 -10.56 -7.97
CA SER A 104 27.17 -10.61 -7.38
C SER A 104 27.04 -10.40 -5.88
N SER A 105 26.77 -11.47 -5.15
CA SER A 105 26.60 -11.38 -3.69
C SER A 105 27.96 -11.12 -3.03
N PRO A 106 28.14 -10.02 -2.28
CA PRO A 106 29.34 -9.79 -1.50
C PRO A 106 29.43 -10.73 -0.28
N TYR A 107 28.33 -11.39 0.11
CA TYR A 107 28.27 -12.26 1.27
C TYR A 107 27.73 -13.65 0.93
N THR A 108 28.31 -14.68 1.54
CA THR A 108 27.69 -16.00 1.61
C THR A 108 26.67 -16.04 2.76
N PHE A 109 25.77 -17.03 2.73
CA PHE A 109 24.82 -17.25 3.82
C PHE A 109 25.52 -17.43 5.17
N ASP A 110 26.62 -18.17 5.20
CA ASP A 110 27.39 -18.43 6.42
C ASP A 110 28.03 -17.15 6.97
N ASN A 111 28.56 -16.29 6.10
CA ASN A 111 29.13 -15.00 6.50
C ASN A 111 28.07 -14.09 7.12
N LEU A 112 26.88 -14.02 6.51
CA LEU A 112 25.73 -13.27 7.03
C LEU A 112 25.31 -13.78 8.42
N ALA A 113 25.15 -15.10 8.56
CA ALA A 113 24.77 -15.72 9.83
C ALA A 113 25.81 -15.42 10.93
N ALA A 114 27.10 -15.53 10.61
CA ALA A 114 28.19 -15.22 11.54
C ALA A 114 28.19 -13.75 11.99
N ILE A 115 27.94 -12.81 11.06
CA ILE A 115 27.83 -11.37 11.39
C ILE A 115 26.66 -11.14 12.36
N ILE A 116 25.50 -11.75 12.13
CA ILE A 116 24.33 -11.58 13.00
C ILE A 116 24.59 -12.17 14.38
N LEU A 117 25.09 -13.41 14.47
CA LEU A 117 25.37 -14.08 15.74
C LEU A 117 26.45 -13.39 16.57
N LYS A 118 27.40 -12.69 15.91
CA LYS A 118 28.43 -11.90 16.58
C LYS A 118 27.88 -10.61 17.19
N ASN A 119 26.91 -9.98 16.55
CA ASN A 119 26.41 -8.65 16.94
C ASN A 119 25.09 -8.69 17.73
N TYR A 120 24.32 -9.77 17.64
CA TYR A 120 23.00 -9.88 18.24
C TYR A 120 22.84 -11.17 19.05
N LYS A 121 22.28 -11.04 20.25
CA LYS A 121 21.86 -12.17 21.07
C LYS A 121 20.54 -12.72 20.53
N ILE A 122 20.58 -13.87 19.86
CA ILE A 122 19.39 -14.52 19.35
C ILE A 122 18.77 -15.37 20.47
N ASN A 123 17.50 -15.14 20.76
CA ASN A 123 16.72 -15.97 21.68
C ASN A 123 15.30 -16.20 21.13
N PHE A 124 14.58 -17.16 21.71
CA PHE A 124 13.22 -17.49 21.28
C PHE A 124 12.23 -16.32 21.46
N PHE A 125 12.45 -15.45 22.44
CA PHE A 125 11.56 -14.32 22.72
C PHE A 125 11.54 -13.27 21.61
N LEU A 126 12.57 -13.19 20.75
CA LEU A 126 12.56 -12.31 19.57
C LEU A 126 11.42 -12.60 18.60
N PHE A 127 10.90 -13.83 18.58
CA PHE A 127 9.79 -14.22 17.73
C PHE A 127 8.42 -13.80 18.27
N LEU A 128 8.32 -13.34 19.52
CA LEU A 128 7.05 -13.01 20.16
C LEU A 128 6.29 -11.91 19.41
N ALA A 129 6.97 -10.83 19.03
CA ALA A 129 6.37 -9.73 18.29
C ALA A 129 5.86 -10.13 16.88
N PRO A 130 6.67 -10.73 15.99
CA PRO A 130 6.18 -11.13 14.66
C PRO A 130 5.09 -12.20 14.71
N ILE A 131 5.17 -13.17 15.63
CA ILE A 131 4.10 -14.16 15.83
C ILE A 131 2.81 -13.46 16.25
N MET A 132 2.88 -12.55 17.23
CA MET A 132 1.71 -11.81 17.70
C MET A 132 1.08 -10.97 16.58
N ILE A 133 1.89 -10.37 15.69
CA ILE A 133 1.36 -9.62 14.55
C ILE A 133 0.49 -10.50 13.66
N ILE A 134 0.97 -11.70 13.32
CA ILE A 134 0.26 -12.64 12.47
C ILE A 134 -0.99 -13.16 13.18
N THR A 135 -0.88 -13.53 14.45
CA THR A 135 -2.00 -14.05 15.24
C THR A 135 -3.11 -13.01 15.41
N LEU A 136 -2.78 -11.77 15.80
CA LEU A 136 -3.78 -10.71 15.97
C LEU A 136 -4.40 -10.28 14.64
N ALA A 137 -3.64 -10.28 13.54
CA ALA A 137 -4.19 -10.03 12.20
C ALA A 137 -5.19 -11.13 11.81
N PHE A 138 -4.88 -12.39 12.10
CA PHE A 138 -5.79 -13.51 11.87
C PHE A 138 -7.11 -13.36 12.65
N PHE A 139 -7.05 -12.87 13.89
CA PHE A 139 -8.23 -12.55 14.72
C PHE A 139 -8.89 -11.20 14.37
N ARG A 140 -8.51 -10.56 13.26
CA ARG A 140 -9.09 -9.30 12.76
C ARG A 140 -8.98 -8.14 13.74
N ILE A 141 -7.96 -8.13 14.60
CA ILE A 141 -7.68 -7.00 15.48
C ILE A 141 -7.20 -5.81 14.63
N PRO A 142 -7.74 -4.59 14.84
CA PRO A 142 -7.34 -3.42 14.08
C PRO A 142 -5.82 -3.23 14.04
N THR A 143 -5.27 -2.94 12.86
CA THR A 143 -3.82 -2.84 12.62
C THR A 143 -3.11 -1.90 13.61
N LYS A 144 -3.75 -0.77 13.98
CA LYS A 144 -3.21 0.17 14.98
C LYS A 144 -2.94 -0.50 16.33
N ILE A 145 -3.89 -1.30 16.81
CA ILE A 145 -3.77 -2.02 18.08
C ILE A 145 -2.71 -3.12 17.93
N ASN A 146 -2.79 -3.87 16.82
CA ASN A 146 -1.88 -4.97 16.53
C ASN A 146 -0.40 -4.53 16.55
N LEU A 147 -0.06 -3.48 15.77
CA LEU A 147 1.31 -2.93 15.74
C LEU A 147 1.73 -2.31 17.07
N SER A 148 0.80 -1.72 17.85
CA SER A 148 1.12 -1.17 19.17
C SER A 148 1.52 -2.26 20.16
N ILE A 149 0.81 -3.39 20.17
CA ILE A 149 1.16 -4.56 20.99
C ILE A 149 2.53 -5.09 20.58
N ALA A 150 2.81 -5.18 19.27
CA ALA A 150 4.11 -5.64 18.77
C ALA A 150 5.28 -4.75 19.23
N VAL A 151 5.09 -3.42 19.25
CA VAL A 151 6.09 -2.47 19.78
C VAL A 151 6.32 -2.70 21.28
N LEU A 152 5.24 -2.85 22.06
CA LEU A 152 5.35 -3.12 23.50
C LEU A 152 6.08 -4.44 23.78
N LEU A 153 5.74 -5.51 23.06
CA LEU A 153 6.43 -6.79 23.18
C LEU A 153 7.90 -6.68 22.80
N SER A 154 8.22 -5.98 21.71
CA SER A 154 9.61 -5.74 21.28
C SER A 154 10.40 -4.97 22.34
N TYR A 155 9.76 -4.00 23.00
CA TYR A 155 10.34 -3.27 24.12
C TYR A 155 10.66 -4.21 25.31
N PHE A 156 9.71 -5.05 25.75
CA PHE A 156 9.98 -6.01 26.83
C PHE A 156 11.09 -7.01 26.46
N VAL A 157 11.09 -7.51 25.23
CA VAL A 157 12.14 -8.42 24.74
C VAL A 157 13.51 -7.74 24.71
N SER A 158 13.59 -6.44 24.43
CA SER A 158 14.85 -5.69 24.52
C SER A 158 15.39 -5.67 25.96
N LEU A 159 14.53 -5.47 26.96
CA LEU A 159 14.94 -5.49 28.37
C LEU A 159 15.45 -6.88 28.79
N LEU A 160 14.76 -7.94 28.35
CA LEU A 160 15.19 -9.33 28.60
C LEU A 160 16.56 -9.66 27.98
N ASN A 161 16.93 -8.97 26.89
CA ASN A 161 18.24 -9.12 26.27
C ASN A 161 19.36 -8.30 26.96
N GLY A 162 19.01 -7.54 28.00
CA GLY A 162 19.95 -6.75 28.81
C GLY A 162 20.14 -5.31 28.32
N TYR A 163 19.28 -4.80 27.43
CA TYR A 163 19.30 -3.38 27.04
C TYR A 163 18.71 -2.50 28.14
N ASN A 164 19.21 -1.26 28.26
CA ASN A 164 18.76 -0.29 29.25
C ASN A 164 17.34 0.22 28.92
N LEU A 165 16.52 0.42 29.96
CA LEU A 165 15.15 0.96 29.85
C LEU A 165 15.06 2.25 29.02
N ILE A 166 15.94 3.22 29.32
CA ILE A 166 15.94 4.52 28.65
C ILE A 166 16.38 4.37 27.20
N ASP A 167 17.38 3.53 26.93
CA ASP A 167 17.89 3.34 25.57
C ASP A 167 16.88 2.58 24.69
N SER A 168 16.18 1.60 25.25
CA SER A 168 15.08 0.92 24.56
C SER A 168 13.93 1.88 24.21
N LEU A 169 13.57 2.80 25.10
CA LEU A 169 12.58 3.85 24.80
C LEU A 169 13.10 4.84 23.74
N LYS A 170 14.38 5.23 23.81
CA LYS A 170 15.00 6.09 22.79
C LYS A 170 14.97 5.44 21.41
N VAL A 171 15.19 4.13 21.30
CA VAL A 171 15.13 3.41 20.01
C VAL A 171 13.73 3.44 19.40
N ILE A 172 12.66 3.41 20.21
CA ILE A 172 11.29 3.58 19.69
C ILE A 172 11.12 4.96 19.04
N MET A 173 11.68 6.00 19.68
CA MET A 173 11.55 7.39 19.23
C MET A 173 12.48 7.71 18.05
N MET A 174 13.77 7.44 18.20
CA MET A 174 14.85 7.85 17.29
C MET A 174 15.24 6.76 16.29
N GLY A 175 14.86 5.51 16.55
CA GLY A 175 15.32 4.35 15.80
C GLY A 175 16.67 3.82 16.29
N ASN A 176 17.03 2.62 15.84
CA ASN A 176 18.33 2.02 16.12
C ASN A 176 19.39 2.61 15.19
N VAL A 177 20.64 2.71 15.64
CA VAL A 177 21.79 2.99 14.77
C VAL A 177 22.71 1.78 14.84
N SER A 178 22.79 1.04 13.73
CA SER A 178 23.68 -0.11 13.66
C SER A 178 25.13 0.32 13.49
N ASN A 179 26.00 -0.35 14.25
CA ASN A 179 27.45 -0.18 14.15
C ASN A 179 28.09 -1.12 13.12
N ILE A 180 27.30 -1.96 12.45
CA ILE A 180 27.76 -2.87 11.40
C ILE A 180 27.80 -2.07 10.09
N PRO A 181 28.98 -1.64 9.58
CA PRO A 181 29.05 -0.71 8.46
C PRO A 181 28.35 -1.25 7.22
N GLU A 182 28.48 -2.56 6.96
CA GLU A 182 27.96 -3.18 5.75
C GLU A 182 26.43 -3.32 5.77
N PHE A 183 25.81 -3.34 6.95
CA PHE A 183 24.37 -3.48 7.12
C PHE A 183 23.74 -2.28 7.83
N LYS A 184 24.48 -1.16 7.90
CA LYS A 184 24.07 0.01 8.66
C LYS A 184 22.72 0.54 8.19
N SER A 185 22.47 0.59 6.89
CA SER A 185 21.20 1.07 6.32
C SER A 185 19.99 0.19 6.65
N PHE A 186 20.18 -1.07 7.04
CA PHE A 186 19.09 -2.03 7.29
C PHE A 186 18.83 -2.31 8.74
N PHE A 187 19.90 -2.44 9.54
CA PHE A 187 19.78 -2.60 10.97
C PHE A 187 19.63 -1.27 11.70
N SER A 188 19.82 -0.14 11.02
CA SER A 188 19.39 1.15 11.52
C SER A 188 17.93 1.41 11.13
N GLY A 189 17.20 2.09 12.01
CA GLY A 189 15.84 2.55 11.77
C GLY A 189 15.71 4.02 12.10
N GLY A 190 14.60 4.64 11.71
CA GLY A 190 14.34 6.06 11.98
C GLY A 190 13.36 6.35 13.13
N GLY A 191 12.82 5.30 13.77
CA GLY A 191 11.83 5.43 14.86
C GLY A 191 10.61 6.26 14.48
N MET A 192 9.90 6.76 15.49
CA MET A 192 8.76 7.68 15.29
C MET A 192 9.17 9.02 14.69
N VAL A 193 10.40 9.51 14.95
CA VAL A 193 10.88 10.80 14.45
C VAL A 193 10.94 10.83 12.93
N SER A 194 11.22 9.70 12.27
CA SER A 194 11.24 9.60 10.80
C SER A 194 9.90 9.93 10.12
N ILE A 195 8.80 9.92 10.88
CA ILE A 195 7.44 10.21 10.41
C ILE A 195 7.08 11.69 10.60
N PHE A 196 7.79 12.45 11.44
CA PHE A 196 7.44 13.84 11.75
C PHE A 196 7.34 14.76 10.52
N PRO A 197 8.23 14.68 9.51
CA PRO A 197 8.07 15.46 8.28
C PRO A 197 6.73 15.20 7.57
N MET A 198 6.20 13.97 7.68
CA MET A 198 4.93 13.59 7.07
C MET A 198 3.75 14.27 7.76
N ILE A 199 3.85 14.60 9.05
CA ILE A 199 2.81 15.37 9.77
C ILE A 199 2.64 16.74 9.09
N GLY A 200 3.73 17.43 8.77
CA GLY A 200 3.69 18.69 8.05
C GLY A 200 3.00 18.56 6.68
N VAL A 201 3.36 17.53 5.91
CA VAL A 201 2.72 17.23 4.62
C VAL A 201 1.22 17.00 4.78
N VAL A 202 0.78 16.21 5.78
CA VAL A 202 -0.64 16.01 6.09
C VAL A 202 -1.33 17.34 6.35
N THR A 203 -0.76 18.18 7.23
CA THR A 203 -1.37 19.45 7.65
C THR A 203 -1.56 20.41 6.47
N PHE A 204 -0.54 20.57 5.62
CA PHE A 204 -0.67 21.42 4.43
C PHE A 204 -1.64 20.83 3.40
N ALA A 205 -1.64 19.51 3.25
CA ALA A 205 -2.52 18.85 2.29
C ALA A 205 -3.99 18.89 2.70
N THR A 206 -4.31 18.75 4.00
CA THR A 206 -5.68 18.92 4.50
C THR A 206 -6.13 20.38 4.41
N ALA A 207 -5.25 21.34 4.70
CA ALA A 207 -5.54 22.76 4.47
C ALA A 207 -5.85 23.05 2.99
N LEU A 208 -5.05 22.51 2.07
CA LEU A 208 -5.29 22.63 0.62
C LEU A 208 -6.63 22.01 0.22
N SER A 209 -6.96 20.81 0.73
CA SER A 209 -8.27 20.18 0.51
C SER A 209 -9.43 21.07 0.97
N GLY A 210 -9.30 21.70 2.13
CA GLY A 210 -10.30 22.65 2.65
C GLY A 210 -10.45 23.89 1.77
N ILE A 211 -9.35 24.42 1.21
CA ILE A 211 -9.39 25.53 0.26
C ILE A 211 -10.11 25.12 -1.04
N LEU A 212 -9.84 23.93 -1.57
CA LEU A 212 -10.50 23.42 -2.78
C LEU A 212 -12.02 23.26 -2.60
N GLU A 213 -12.44 22.84 -1.41
CA GLU A 213 -13.86 22.71 -1.06
C GLU A 213 -14.51 24.08 -0.83
N GLY A 214 -13.86 24.97 -0.07
CA GLY A 214 -14.35 26.32 0.24
C GLY A 214 -14.43 27.25 -0.97
N THR A 215 -13.52 27.11 -1.94
CA THR A 215 -13.55 27.86 -3.21
C THR A 215 -14.60 27.35 -4.20
N GLY A 216 -15.22 26.20 -3.91
CA GLY A 216 -16.24 25.61 -4.78
C GLY A 216 -15.69 24.91 -6.03
N ILE A 217 -14.37 24.69 -6.13
CA ILE A 217 -13.76 23.96 -7.25
C ILE A 217 -14.36 22.54 -7.35
N ILE A 218 -14.53 21.87 -6.21
CA ILE A 218 -15.18 20.54 -6.15
C ILE A 218 -16.60 20.59 -6.74
N LYS A 219 -17.39 21.62 -6.42
CA LYS A 219 -18.74 21.83 -6.97
C LYS A 219 -18.72 22.10 -8.47
N ALA A 220 -17.74 22.85 -8.96
CA ALA A 220 -17.59 23.15 -10.39
C ALA A 220 -17.22 21.90 -11.20
N VAL A 221 -16.32 21.06 -10.68
CA VAL A 221 -15.97 19.76 -11.26
C VAL A 221 -17.19 18.84 -11.28
N PHE A 222 -17.92 18.76 -10.17
CA PHE A 222 -19.16 17.99 -10.07
C PHE A 222 -20.19 18.36 -11.13
N LYS A 223 -20.48 19.66 -11.30
CA LYS A 223 -21.43 20.15 -12.31
C LYS A 223 -21.00 19.79 -13.74
N LYS A 224 -19.70 19.75 -14.03
CA LYS A 224 -19.19 19.31 -15.34
C LYS A 224 -19.29 17.79 -15.49
N ALA A 225 -19.00 17.02 -14.44
CA ALA A 225 -19.07 15.56 -14.46
C ALA A 225 -20.49 15.03 -14.72
N GLN A 226 -21.53 15.73 -14.25
CA GLN A 226 -22.94 15.39 -14.55
C GLN A 226 -23.30 15.41 -16.05
N LYS A 227 -22.48 16.04 -16.91
CA LYS A 227 -22.72 16.04 -18.37
C LYS A 227 -22.28 14.74 -19.05
N ILE A 228 -21.59 13.85 -18.33
CA ILE A 228 -21.11 12.58 -18.89
C ILE A 228 -22.29 11.64 -19.10
N LYS A 229 -22.46 11.16 -20.33
CA LYS A 229 -23.55 10.24 -20.72
C LYS A 229 -23.08 8.81 -21.02
N ASN A 230 -21.77 8.55 -20.99
CA ASN A 230 -21.19 7.27 -21.35
C ASN A 230 -20.49 6.63 -20.13
N PRO A 231 -20.87 5.40 -19.72
CA PRO A 231 -20.25 4.69 -18.60
C PRO A 231 -18.73 4.54 -18.68
N LYS A 232 -18.18 4.26 -19.87
CA LYS A 232 -16.73 4.11 -20.07
C LYS A 232 -16.00 5.45 -19.87
N ILE A 233 -16.61 6.55 -20.30
CA ILE A 233 -16.07 7.89 -20.05
C ILE A 233 -16.18 8.25 -18.56
N ALA A 234 -17.29 7.91 -17.89
CA ALA A 234 -17.44 8.11 -16.46
C ALA A 234 -16.36 7.34 -15.67
N TYR A 235 -16.04 6.12 -16.09
CA TYR A 235 -14.93 5.33 -15.53
C TYR A 235 -13.58 6.05 -15.63
N LEU A 236 -13.21 6.49 -16.84
CA LEU A 236 -11.96 7.20 -17.09
C LEU A 236 -11.87 8.51 -16.30
N VAL A 237 -12.97 9.27 -16.24
CA VAL A 237 -13.03 10.51 -15.46
C VAL A 237 -12.90 10.23 -13.97
N THR A 238 -13.50 9.15 -13.46
CA THR A 238 -13.33 8.72 -12.07
C THR A 238 -11.87 8.37 -11.77
N MET A 239 -11.21 7.63 -12.65
CA MET A 239 -9.80 7.29 -12.52
C MET A 239 -8.90 8.54 -12.50
N LEU A 240 -9.16 9.47 -13.43
CA LEU A 240 -8.42 10.73 -13.50
C LEU A 240 -8.62 11.55 -12.23
N LEU A 241 -9.87 11.70 -11.77
CA LEU A 241 -10.18 12.44 -10.54
C LEU A 241 -9.50 11.81 -9.33
N SER A 242 -9.56 10.48 -9.18
CA SER A 242 -8.89 9.79 -8.08
C SER A 242 -7.38 9.96 -8.11
N THR A 243 -6.75 9.83 -9.28
CA THR A 243 -5.31 10.07 -9.44
C THR A 243 -4.94 11.51 -9.12
N LEU A 244 -5.71 12.50 -9.62
CA LEU A 244 -5.47 13.91 -9.33
C LEU A 244 -5.63 14.22 -7.85
N MET A 245 -6.63 13.64 -7.17
CA MET A 245 -6.79 13.82 -5.73
C MET A 245 -5.61 13.18 -4.98
N ALA A 246 -5.15 11.98 -5.35
CA ALA A 246 -3.95 11.38 -4.75
C ALA A 246 -2.70 12.26 -4.89
N VAL A 247 -2.56 12.96 -6.02
CA VAL A 247 -1.46 13.90 -6.30
C VAL A 247 -1.59 15.19 -5.50
N ILE A 248 -2.78 15.80 -5.46
CA ILE A 248 -3.00 17.14 -4.89
C ILE A 248 -3.12 17.08 -3.36
N THR A 249 -3.85 16.10 -2.84
CA THR A 249 -4.16 16.01 -1.40
C THR A 249 -3.15 15.18 -0.62
N CYS A 250 -2.12 14.64 -1.28
CA CYS A 250 -1.03 13.85 -0.70
C CYS A 250 -1.50 12.69 0.22
N ASN A 251 -2.75 12.26 0.13
CA ASN A 251 -3.40 11.36 1.07
C ASN A 251 -4.28 10.37 0.32
N GLN A 252 -3.99 9.08 0.49
CA GLN A 252 -4.70 7.98 -0.16
C GLN A 252 -6.21 7.99 0.14
N ALA A 253 -6.64 8.27 1.38
CA ALA A 253 -8.06 8.26 1.74
C ALA A 253 -8.87 9.34 1.00
N LEU A 254 -8.29 10.54 0.84
CA LEU A 254 -8.94 11.63 0.10
C LEU A 254 -9.04 11.34 -1.40
N SER A 255 -8.10 10.55 -1.94
CA SER A 255 -8.17 10.04 -3.31
C SER A 255 -9.33 9.07 -3.56
N VAL A 256 -9.97 8.59 -2.48
CA VAL A 256 -11.18 7.76 -2.51
C VAL A 256 -12.43 8.59 -2.25
N ILE A 257 -12.42 9.38 -1.18
CA ILE A 257 -13.61 10.10 -0.71
C ILE A 257 -14.10 11.13 -1.73
N LEU A 258 -13.20 11.99 -2.24
CA LEU A 258 -13.61 13.10 -3.11
C LEU A 258 -14.14 12.63 -4.47
N PRO A 259 -13.47 11.73 -5.22
CA PRO A 259 -13.99 11.24 -6.48
C PRO A 259 -15.30 10.46 -6.30
N SER A 260 -15.44 9.66 -5.24
CA SER A 260 -16.70 8.97 -4.96
C SER A 260 -17.84 9.95 -4.78
N ARG A 261 -17.68 10.98 -3.95
CA ARG A 261 -18.70 12.03 -3.76
C ARG A 261 -19.07 12.72 -5.06
N ILE A 262 -18.09 12.95 -5.94
CA ILE A 262 -18.32 13.61 -7.22
C ILE A 262 -19.04 12.69 -8.22
N MET A 263 -18.65 11.41 -8.27
CA MET A 263 -19.05 10.49 -9.35
C MET A 263 -20.25 9.63 -8.98
N LEU A 264 -20.61 9.48 -7.71
CA LEU A 264 -21.71 8.60 -7.29
C LEU A 264 -23.03 8.94 -7.98
N GLU A 265 -23.40 10.22 -8.01
CA GLU A 265 -24.63 10.67 -8.69
C GLU A 265 -24.53 10.52 -10.21
N VAL A 266 -23.33 10.65 -10.79
CA VAL A 266 -23.09 10.42 -12.23
C VAL A 266 -23.37 8.96 -12.59
N PHE A 267 -22.85 8.00 -11.82
CA PHE A 267 -23.09 6.58 -12.05
C PHE A 267 -24.56 6.19 -11.84
N ARG A 268 -25.23 6.78 -10.84
CA ARG A 268 -26.68 6.64 -10.64
C ARG A 268 -27.48 7.11 -11.85
N ASN A 269 -27.18 8.31 -12.37
CA ASN A 269 -27.86 8.88 -13.53
C ASN A 269 -27.61 8.08 -14.82
N LEU A 270 -26.51 7.34 -14.88
CA LEU A 270 -26.18 6.43 -15.99
C LEU A 270 -26.82 5.04 -15.83
N ASN A 271 -27.52 4.77 -14.72
CA ASN A 271 -28.05 3.44 -14.36
C ASN A 271 -26.97 2.35 -14.35
N VAL A 272 -25.77 2.66 -13.85
CA VAL A 272 -24.66 1.70 -13.72
C VAL A 272 -24.36 1.46 -12.25
N LYS A 273 -24.11 0.20 -11.89
CA LYS A 273 -23.77 -0.19 -10.52
C LYS A 273 -22.52 0.57 -10.04
N SER A 274 -22.54 1.03 -8.79
CA SER A 274 -21.42 1.75 -8.14
C SER A 274 -20.16 0.89 -8.04
N ASP A 275 -20.27 -0.43 -8.23
CA ASP A 275 -19.15 -1.38 -8.24
C ASP A 275 -18.09 -1.01 -9.30
N MET A 276 -18.53 -0.42 -10.42
CA MET A 276 -17.67 0.09 -11.48
C MET A 276 -16.93 1.35 -11.04
N MET A 277 -17.61 2.29 -10.36
CA MET A 277 -17.00 3.51 -9.82
C MET A 277 -15.93 3.18 -8.77
N VAL A 278 -16.26 2.36 -7.77
CA VAL A 278 -15.31 2.00 -6.71
C VAL A 278 -14.09 1.24 -7.27
N ARG A 279 -14.29 0.43 -8.31
CA ARG A 279 -13.19 -0.24 -9.01
C ARG A 279 -12.29 0.76 -9.73
N ALA A 280 -12.86 1.77 -10.40
CA ALA A 280 -12.08 2.84 -11.03
C ALA A 280 -11.17 3.54 -10.01
N ILE A 281 -11.72 3.90 -8.85
CA ILE A 281 -10.98 4.56 -7.76
C ILE A 281 -9.87 3.66 -7.23
N ALA A 282 -10.19 2.39 -6.96
CA ALA A 282 -9.23 1.42 -6.45
C ALA A 282 -8.07 1.16 -7.43
N ASP A 283 -8.34 1.16 -8.73
CA ASP A 283 -7.36 0.92 -9.80
C ASP A 283 -6.54 2.15 -10.20
N SER A 284 -6.80 3.30 -9.59
CA SER A 284 -6.17 4.58 -9.94
C SER A 284 -5.54 5.27 -8.72
N GLY A 285 -6.16 6.31 -8.17
CA GLY A 285 -5.56 7.12 -7.10
C GLY A 285 -5.21 6.31 -5.86
N MET A 286 -6.04 5.32 -5.50
CA MET A 286 -5.78 4.47 -4.35
C MET A 286 -4.48 3.68 -4.52
N ILE A 287 -4.27 3.05 -5.68
CA ILE A 287 -3.08 2.22 -5.92
C ILE A 287 -1.85 3.07 -6.26
N LEU A 288 -2.03 4.16 -6.99
CA LEU A 288 -0.97 5.08 -7.39
C LEU A 288 -0.42 5.89 -6.21
N ALA A 289 -1.18 6.03 -5.12
CA ALA A 289 -0.71 6.67 -3.88
C ALA A 289 0.63 6.09 -3.38
N GLY A 290 0.89 4.80 -3.62
CA GLY A 290 2.13 4.13 -3.25
C GLY A 290 3.38 4.52 -4.05
N ILE A 291 3.21 5.23 -5.16
CA ILE A 291 4.30 5.61 -6.06
C ILE A 291 4.39 7.12 -6.32
N ILE A 292 3.48 7.92 -5.76
CA ILE A 292 3.53 9.39 -5.86
C ILE A 292 4.51 9.91 -4.78
N PRO A 293 5.66 10.52 -5.13
CA PRO A 293 6.74 10.81 -4.17
C PRO A 293 6.37 11.61 -2.93
N TRP A 294 5.41 12.53 -3.05
CA TRP A 294 4.94 13.39 -1.97
C TRP A 294 3.63 12.90 -1.33
N ASN A 295 3.10 11.75 -1.76
CA ASN A 295 1.96 11.13 -1.10
C ASN A 295 2.42 10.38 0.15
N LEU A 296 1.66 10.50 1.23
CA LEU A 296 1.97 9.87 2.51
C LEU A 296 2.21 8.37 2.37
N ALA A 297 1.38 7.66 1.60
CA ALA A 297 1.53 6.22 1.43
C ALA A 297 2.92 5.85 0.86
N ALA A 298 3.41 6.58 -0.14
CA ALA A 298 4.75 6.40 -0.69
C ALA A 298 5.86 6.87 0.27
N MET A 299 5.68 8.02 0.93
CA MET A 299 6.67 8.55 1.89
C MET A 299 6.91 7.59 3.06
N PHE A 300 5.85 7.02 3.62
CA PHE A 300 5.93 6.02 4.68
C PHE A 300 6.69 4.78 4.20
N LEU A 301 6.33 4.24 3.03
CA LEU A 301 7.01 3.06 2.48
C LEU A 301 8.48 3.32 2.16
N SER A 302 8.80 4.50 1.66
CA SER A 302 10.18 4.93 1.38
C SER A 302 11.01 5.02 2.66
N ALA A 303 10.45 5.61 3.73
CA ALA A 303 11.10 5.71 5.03
C ALA A 303 11.34 4.34 5.67
N VAL A 304 10.36 3.44 5.55
CA VAL A 304 10.42 2.08 6.12
C VAL A 304 11.39 1.17 5.37
N LEU A 305 11.36 1.20 4.03
CA LEU A 305 12.17 0.31 3.19
C LEU A 305 13.58 0.87 2.93
N GLY A 306 13.83 2.14 3.25
CA GLY A 306 15.13 2.79 3.05
C GLY A 306 15.48 3.07 1.58
N VAL A 307 14.48 3.11 0.70
CA VAL A 307 14.65 3.33 -0.75
C VAL A 307 13.78 4.51 -1.17
N LYS A 308 14.35 5.46 -1.91
CA LYS A 308 13.59 6.64 -2.37
C LYS A 308 12.50 6.24 -3.34
N VAL A 309 11.40 6.99 -3.33
CA VAL A 309 10.24 6.72 -4.22
C VAL A 309 10.65 6.66 -5.69
N ILE A 310 11.47 7.62 -6.14
CA ILE A 310 11.90 7.67 -7.54
C ILE A 310 12.71 6.45 -7.97
N ASP A 311 13.43 5.82 -7.04
CA ASP A 311 14.28 4.67 -7.34
C ASP A 311 13.43 3.40 -7.51
N TYR A 312 12.44 3.18 -6.64
CA TYR A 312 11.59 1.99 -6.73
C TYR A 312 10.41 2.14 -7.70
N LEU A 313 10.00 3.36 -8.02
CA LEU A 313 8.81 3.66 -8.84
C LEU A 313 8.78 2.85 -10.15
N PRO A 314 9.86 2.78 -10.96
CA PRO A 314 9.85 2.03 -12.21
C PRO A 314 9.61 0.53 -12.02
N TYR A 315 9.91 0.02 -10.83
CA TYR A 315 9.79 -1.39 -10.49
C TYR A 315 8.52 -1.72 -9.70
N ALA A 316 7.69 -0.73 -9.34
CA ALA A 316 6.40 -0.97 -8.69
C ALA A 316 5.34 -1.43 -9.72
N TYR A 317 5.63 -2.55 -10.40
CA TYR A 317 4.89 -3.00 -11.57
C TYR A 317 3.40 -3.15 -11.32
N LEU A 318 2.99 -3.64 -10.15
CA LEU A 318 1.57 -3.76 -9.83
C LEU A 318 0.86 -2.40 -9.86
N ASN A 319 1.43 -1.42 -9.16
CA ASN A 319 0.87 -0.08 -9.05
C ASN A 319 0.80 0.62 -10.42
N LEU A 320 1.79 0.40 -11.27
CA LEU A 320 1.84 0.94 -12.63
C LEU A 320 0.88 0.23 -13.59
N LEU A 321 0.73 -1.10 -13.47
CA LEU A 321 -0.10 -1.90 -14.38
C LEU A 321 -1.60 -1.81 -14.08
N PHE A 322 -2.00 -1.61 -12.83
CA PHE A 322 -3.41 -1.54 -12.46
C PHE A 322 -4.22 -0.54 -13.30
N PRO A 323 -3.80 0.75 -13.41
CA PRO A 323 -4.51 1.70 -14.26
C PRO A 323 -4.62 1.25 -15.72
N ILE A 324 -3.55 0.68 -16.27
CA ILE A 324 -3.46 0.29 -17.68
C ILE A 324 -4.39 -0.88 -17.97
N LEU A 325 -4.29 -1.95 -17.17
CA LEU A 325 -5.11 -3.15 -17.35
C LEU A 325 -6.58 -2.89 -17.04
N SER A 326 -6.85 -2.02 -16.07
CA SER A 326 -8.22 -1.64 -15.71
C SER A 326 -8.93 -0.92 -16.86
N ILE A 327 -8.24 0.01 -17.54
CA ILE A 327 -8.73 0.64 -18.77
C ILE A 327 -8.96 -0.42 -19.85
N LEU A 328 -7.99 -1.29 -20.11
CA LEU A 328 -8.13 -2.34 -21.14
C LEU A 328 -9.35 -3.24 -20.88
N ILE A 329 -9.54 -3.71 -19.65
CA ILE A 329 -10.66 -4.56 -19.26
C ILE A 329 -12.01 -3.85 -19.48
N VAL A 330 -12.15 -2.61 -19.04
CA VAL A 330 -13.40 -1.84 -19.22
C VAL A 330 -13.71 -1.58 -20.68
N PHE A 331 -12.69 -1.38 -21.53
CA PHE A 331 -12.93 -1.16 -22.95
C PHE A 331 -13.28 -2.44 -23.71
N ILE A 332 -12.74 -3.58 -23.30
CA ILE A 332 -13.08 -4.91 -23.84
C ILE A 332 -14.48 -5.37 -23.39
N GLU A 333 -14.88 -5.07 -22.16
CA GLU A 333 -16.23 -5.36 -21.67
C GLU A 333 -17.31 -4.69 -22.56
N SER A 334 -18.30 -5.50 -22.97
CA SER A 334 -19.40 -5.08 -23.84
C SER A 334 -20.36 -4.14 -23.11
N ASN A 335 -20.83 -3.08 -23.79
CA ASN A 335 -21.80 -2.13 -23.23
C ASN A 335 -23.10 -2.82 -22.75
N LYS A 336 -23.49 -3.97 -23.32
CA LYS A 336 -24.70 -4.73 -22.95
C LYS A 336 -24.60 -5.36 -21.55
N GLN A 337 -23.39 -5.52 -21.02
CA GLN A 337 -23.17 -6.13 -19.70
C GLN A 337 -23.49 -5.15 -18.56
N TYR A 338 -23.54 -3.84 -18.84
CA TYR A 338 -23.87 -2.80 -17.85
C TYR A 338 -25.37 -2.53 -17.73
N SER A 339 -26.18 -2.89 -18.75
CA SER A 339 -27.64 -2.71 -18.76
C SER A 339 -28.43 -3.91 -18.24
N ASN A 340 -27.89 -5.13 -18.36
CA ASN A 340 -28.66 -6.36 -18.10
C ASN A 340 -28.75 -6.77 -16.61
N VAL A 341 -27.98 -6.16 -15.71
CA VAL A 341 -27.94 -6.57 -14.29
C VAL A 341 -29.08 -5.96 -13.46
N LEU A 342 -29.94 -5.11 -14.05
CA LEU A 342 -31.16 -4.61 -13.41
C LEU A 342 -32.41 -5.43 -13.79
N MET A 343 -32.32 -6.31 -14.79
CA MET A 343 -33.46 -7.15 -15.21
C MET A 343 -33.50 -8.51 -14.49
N GLU A 344 -32.46 -8.86 -13.73
CA GLU A 344 -32.42 -10.10 -12.92
C GLU A 344 -32.76 -9.89 -11.44
N GLU A 345 -33.02 -8.65 -11.00
CA GLU A 345 -33.39 -8.31 -9.61
C GLU A 345 -34.87 -7.85 -9.48
N PHE A 346 -35.73 -8.16 -10.44
CA PHE A 346 -37.19 -7.96 -10.36
C PHE A 346 -37.97 -9.26 -10.53
#